data_AF-A0A349DCN5-F1
#
_entry.id   AF-A0A349DCN5-F1
#
_cell.length_a   1.000
_cell.length_b   1.000
_cell.length_c   1.000
_cell.angle_alpha   90.00
_cell.angle_beta   90.00
_cell.angle_gamma   90.00
#
_symmetry.space_group_name_H-M   'P 1'
#
loop_
_entity.id
_entity.type
_entity.pdbx_description
1 polymer ?
#
loop_
_entity_poly.entity_id
_entity_poly.type
_entity_poly.pdbx_seq_one_letter_code
_entity_poly.pdbx_strand_id
1 'polypeptide(L)'
;MRQMTDKKFFNIMLVCVIAVTLIFFCADNISRNGGFSGKKNQPVLTEELRELFSTRPAYGLGINKELKGEITVQIFFVDDDESSWDAESISLFMNPIKEGLRFIEKQADRYGVELEFEIQYHASTVSGEKDKLRYKGSVLDGSDGTHTHDMMEQIADNFGYYSTRQLYESYKYQSGGGEVVFVAVVNKDGISTARQQLSADYGGDYVEHAIIFTNYLGRNLPLDKKSDRASTVAHEVMHLFGAPDLYIKRTVERYTSYKYPKDIMLGDTDDMRRLEVCEYTAYTVGWVDTPPELE
;
A
#
# COMPACT_ATOMS: atom_id res chain seq x y z
N MET A 1 -16.85 2.61 42.10
CA MET A 1 -16.33 1.25 41.84
C MET A 1 -17.39 0.46 41.10
N ARG A 2 -17.25 0.32 39.77
CA ARG A 2 -18.19 -0.44 38.93
C ARG A 2 -17.69 -1.88 38.91
N GLN A 3 -18.44 -2.79 39.55
CA GLN A 3 -18.14 -4.23 39.49
C GLN A 3 -18.24 -4.69 38.04
N MET A 4 -17.11 -5.11 37.47
CA MET A 4 -17.10 -5.89 36.24
C MET A 4 -17.80 -7.22 36.53
N THR A 5 -18.83 -7.52 35.75
CA THR A 5 -19.54 -8.79 35.81
C THR A 5 -18.63 -9.92 35.31
N ASP A 6 -18.66 -11.06 36.01
CA ASP A 6 -17.74 -12.20 35.82
C ASP A 6 -17.62 -12.71 34.38
N LYS A 7 -18.64 -12.49 33.53
CA LYS A 7 -18.60 -12.79 32.09
C LYS A 7 -17.58 -11.95 31.31
N LYS A 8 -17.39 -10.68 31.65
CA LYS A 8 -16.38 -9.82 31.00
C LYS A 8 -14.97 -10.22 31.42
N PHE A 9 -14.79 -10.64 32.67
CA PHE A 9 -13.51 -11.13 33.17
C PHE A 9 -13.12 -12.47 32.51
N PHE A 10 -14.09 -13.36 32.30
CA PHE A 10 -13.88 -14.63 31.62
C PHE A 10 -13.52 -14.46 30.14
N ASN A 11 -14.18 -13.53 29.42
CA ASN A 11 -13.86 -13.25 28.02
C ASN A 11 -12.48 -12.60 27.86
N ILE A 12 -12.09 -11.69 28.75
CA ILE A 12 -10.75 -11.08 28.74
C ILE A 12 -9.69 -12.13 29.04
N MET A 13 -9.91 -13.00 30.03
CA MET A 13 -9.01 -14.12 30.34
C MET A 13 -8.89 -15.11 29.17
N LEU A 14 -9.98 -15.43 28.47
CA LEU A 14 -9.95 -16.33 27.32
C LEU A 14 -9.18 -15.72 26.14
N VAL A 15 -9.35 -14.42 25.87
CA VAL A 15 -8.58 -13.70 24.84
C VAL A 15 -7.10 -13.61 25.22
N CYS A 16 -6.77 -13.34 26.49
CA CYS A 16 -5.39 -13.35 26.96
C CYS A 16 -4.75 -14.74 26.89
N VAL A 17 -5.49 -15.81 27.19
CA VAL A 17 -4.97 -17.18 27.08
C VAL A 17 -4.73 -17.54 25.61
N ILE A 18 -5.64 -17.20 24.69
CA ILE A 18 -5.46 -17.42 23.24
C ILE A 18 -4.28 -16.62 22.69
N ALA A 19 -4.16 -15.34 23.04
CA ALA A 19 -3.06 -14.47 22.63
C ALA A 19 -1.71 -14.94 23.18
N VAL A 20 -1.65 -15.41 24.42
CA VAL A 20 -0.44 -15.97 25.02
C VAL A 20 -0.07 -17.31 24.35
N THR A 21 -1.02 -18.18 23.99
CA THR A 21 -0.72 -19.39 23.21
C THR A 21 -0.24 -19.09 21.78
N LEU A 22 -0.72 -18.03 21.12
CA LEU A 22 -0.23 -17.60 19.80
C LEU A 22 1.18 -17.01 19.88
N ILE A 23 1.48 -16.24 20.94
CA ILE A 23 2.82 -15.70 21.19
C ILE A 23 3.81 -16.83 21.50
N PHE A 24 3.41 -17.87 22.26
CA PHE A 24 4.26 -19.05 22.47
C PHE A 24 4.40 -19.92 21.21
N PHE A 25 3.39 -19.99 20.32
CA PHE A 25 3.54 -20.66 19.01
C PHE A 25 4.46 -19.91 18.04
N CYS A 26 4.50 -18.58 18.11
CA CYS A 26 5.46 -17.77 17.36
C CYS A 26 6.87 -17.85 17.97
N ALA A 27 6.98 -17.82 19.30
CA ALA A 27 8.27 -17.91 19.99
C ALA A 27 8.89 -19.32 19.91
N ASP A 28 8.10 -20.40 19.96
CA ASP A 28 8.59 -21.76 19.75
C ASP A 28 8.96 -22.02 18.27
N ASN A 29 8.28 -21.39 17.30
CA ASN A 29 8.70 -21.46 15.89
C ASN A 29 9.98 -20.66 15.59
N ILE A 30 10.25 -19.59 16.35
CA ILE A 30 11.47 -18.79 16.23
C ILE A 30 12.63 -19.43 17.02
N SER A 31 12.37 -20.05 18.18
CA SER A 31 13.39 -20.68 19.01
C SER A 31 13.76 -22.11 18.56
N ARG A 32 12.83 -22.90 18.02
CA ARG A 32 13.14 -24.26 17.49
C ARG A 32 13.79 -24.28 16.11
N ASN A 33 13.78 -23.16 15.37
CA ASN A 33 14.50 -23.03 14.10
C ASN A 33 15.86 -22.30 14.22
N GLY A 34 16.30 -22.03 15.46
CA GLY A 34 17.68 -21.65 15.78
C GLY A 34 18.64 -22.84 15.68
N GLY A 35 18.83 -23.33 14.45
CA GLY A 35 19.69 -24.47 14.14
C GLY A 35 20.03 -24.55 12.65
N PHE A 36 20.54 -23.46 12.06
CA PHE A 36 21.00 -23.48 10.67
C PHE A 36 22.38 -24.13 10.54
N SER A 37 22.39 -25.46 10.65
CA SER A 37 23.42 -26.34 10.12
C SER A 37 22.72 -27.36 9.22
N GLY A 38 22.40 -26.94 8.00
CA GLY A 38 21.81 -27.79 6.98
C GLY A 38 21.60 -26.98 5.72
N LYS A 39 22.14 -27.43 4.59
CA LYS A 39 21.97 -26.81 3.27
C LYS A 39 20.48 -26.47 3.06
N LYS A 40 20.13 -25.17 2.95
CA LYS A 40 18.77 -24.76 2.57
C LYS A 40 18.49 -25.33 1.19
N ASN A 41 17.55 -26.26 1.09
CA ASN A 41 17.05 -26.72 -0.20
C ASN A 41 16.38 -25.52 -0.89
N GLN A 42 16.95 -25.10 -2.02
CA GLN A 42 16.40 -24.08 -2.92
C GLN A 42 14.92 -24.44 -3.23
N PRO A 43 14.01 -23.46 -3.24
CA PRO A 43 12.63 -23.72 -3.65
C PRO A 43 12.62 -24.25 -5.09
N VAL A 44 11.87 -25.33 -5.32
CA VAL A 44 11.69 -25.88 -6.67
C VAL A 44 10.75 -24.98 -7.43
N LEU A 45 11.19 -24.52 -8.60
CA LEU A 45 10.37 -23.75 -9.51
C LEU A 45 9.28 -24.64 -10.14
N THR A 46 8.03 -24.35 -9.82
CA THR A 46 6.85 -25.07 -10.32
C THR A 46 6.33 -24.42 -11.61
N GLU A 47 5.53 -25.14 -12.39
CA GLU A 47 4.88 -24.59 -13.59
C GLU A 47 3.97 -23.40 -13.26
N GLU A 48 3.24 -23.47 -12.13
CA GLU A 48 2.41 -22.37 -11.62
C GLU A 48 3.22 -21.09 -11.35
N LEU A 49 4.45 -21.23 -10.85
CA LEU A 49 5.37 -20.10 -10.69
C LEU A 49 5.87 -19.61 -12.04
N ARG A 50 6.17 -20.50 -12.99
CA ARG A 50 6.55 -20.07 -14.35
C ARG A 50 5.46 -19.25 -15.02
N GLU A 51 4.21 -19.72 -14.94
CA GLU A 51 3.05 -19.00 -15.46
C GLU A 51 2.90 -17.63 -14.81
N LEU A 52 2.94 -17.55 -13.48
CA LEU A 52 2.83 -16.28 -12.75
C LEU A 52 3.90 -15.26 -13.16
N PHE A 53 5.16 -15.71 -13.30
CA PHE A 53 6.28 -14.83 -13.61
C PHE A 53 6.40 -14.47 -15.10
N SER A 54 5.77 -15.26 -15.97
CA SER A 54 5.65 -15.00 -17.40
C SER A 54 4.46 -14.14 -17.78
N THR A 55 3.54 -13.90 -16.84
CA THR A 55 2.32 -13.13 -17.05
C THR A 55 2.33 -11.85 -16.22
N ARG A 56 1.61 -10.84 -16.72
CA ARG A 56 1.38 -9.57 -16.03
C ARG A 56 -0.13 -9.36 -15.90
N PRO A 57 -0.82 -10.18 -15.08
CA PRO A 57 -2.28 -10.31 -15.13
C PRO A 57 -3.03 -9.02 -14.79
N ALA A 58 -2.43 -8.13 -13.98
CA ALA A 58 -3.02 -6.84 -13.61
C ALA A 58 -2.51 -5.66 -14.47
N TYR A 59 -1.51 -5.87 -15.33
CA TYR A 59 -0.86 -4.79 -16.05
C TYR A 59 -1.78 -4.19 -17.12
N GLY A 60 -1.90 -2.85 -17.10
CA GLY A 60 -2.66 -2.10 -18.08
C GLY A 60 -4.18 -2.32 -18.04
N LEU A 61 -4.71 -2.98 -17.01
CA LEU A 61 -6.14 -3.26 -16.90
C LEU A 61 -6.98 -2.04 -16.51
N GLY A 62 -6.47 -1.15 -15.66
CA GLY A 62 -7.21 0.04 -15.23
C GLY A 62 -6.72 1.34 -15.85
N ILE A 63 -6.98 2.48 -15.22
CA ILE A 63 -6.70 3.79 -15.79
C ILE A 63 -5.20 4.06 -15.87
N ASN A 64 -4.44 3.49 -14.93
CA ASN A 64 -2.99 3.62 -14.84
C ASN A 64 -2.36 2.49 -15.65
N LYS A 65 -1.64 2.86 -16.72
CA LYS A 65 -1.12 1.87 -17.67
C LYS A 65 0.29 1.42 -17.35
N GLU A 66 1.18 2.37 -17.13
CA GLU A 66 2.61 2.13 -16.97
C GLU A 66 3.19 3.13 -15.98
N LEU A 67 4.12 2.67 -15.14
CA LEU A 67 4.76 3.52 -14.14
C LEU A 67 5.94 4.29 -14.75
N LYS A 68 5.71 5.12 -15.76
CA LYS A 68 6.78 5.85 -16.48
C LYS A 68 6.34 7.24 -16.93
N GLY A 69 7.32 8.09 -17.21
CA GLY A 69 7.11 9.49 -17.58
C GLY A 69 6.74 10.34 -16.37
N GLU A 70 6.01 11.43 -16.63
CA GLU A 70 5.51 12.33 -15.59
C GLU A 70 4.16 11.82 -15.06
N ILE A 71 4.08 11.68 -13.74
CA ILE A 71 2.87 11.19 -13.05
C ILE A 71 2.48 12.18 -11.95
N THR A 72 1.26 12.69 -12.02
CA THR A 72 0.72 13.55 -10.96
C THR A 72 0.12 12.69 -9.84
N VAL A 73 0.59 12.90 -8.62
CA VAL A 73 0.10 12.23 -7.40
C VAL A 73 -0.81 13.19 -6.66
N GLN A 74 -2.11 12.90 -6.64
CA GLN A 74 -3.09 13.65 -5.83
C GLN A 74 -3.21 13.00 -4.45
N ILE A 75 -2.67 13.68 -3.44
CA ILE A 75 -2.73 13.28 -2.04
C ILE A 75 -3.94 13.92 -1.36
N PHE A 76 -4.84 13.12 -0.82
CA PHE A 76 -5.98 13.58 -0.04
C PHE A 76 -5.74 13.27 1.44
N PHE A 77 -5.47 14.28 2.26
CA PHE A 77 -5.42 14.12 3.71
C PHE A 77 -6.84 14.13 4.27
N VAL A 78 -7.33 12.96 4.65
CA VAL A 78 -8.73 12.71 4.99
C VAL A 78 -8.92 12.75 6.51
N ASP A 79 -9.85 13.60 6.95
CA ASP A 79 -10.37 13.61 8.31
C ASP A 79 -11.52 12.61 8.45
N ASP A 80 -11.74 12.09 9.64
CA ASP A 80 -12.94 11.36 10.03
C ASP A 80 -13.42 11.79 11.42
N ASP A 81 -14.35 11.03 12.01
CA ASP A 81 -14.92 11.34 13.32
C ASP A 81 -13.95 11.09 14.48
N GLU A 82 -12.85 10.37 14.25
CA GLU A 82 -11.90 9.94 15.29
C GLU A 82 -10.54 10.62 15.17
N SER A 83 -10.17 11.05 13.97
CA SER A 83 -8.86 11.55 13.60
C SER A 83 -8.96 12.68 12.58
N SER A 84 -8.01 13.61 12.63
CA SER A 84 -7.95 14.74 11.71
C SER A 84 -6.51 15.16 11.45
N TRP A 85 -6.30 15.89 10.37
CA TRP A 85 -5.01 16.45 10.01
C TRP A 85 -4.89 17.92 10.41
N ASP A 86 -3.77 18.27 11.04
CA ASP A 86 -3.31 19.65 11.16
C ASP A 86 -2.11 19.89 10.23
N ALA A 87 -1.74 21.17 10.07
CA ALA A 87 -0.67 21.57 9.16
C ALA A 87 0.70 20.99 9.54
N GLU A 88 0.97 20.79 10.84
CA GLU A 88 2.22 20.21 11.32
C GLU A 88 2.30 18.72 10.96
N SER A 89 1.23 17.97 11.24
CA SER A 89 1.12 16.55 10.94
C SER A 89 1.19 16.29 9.43
N ILE A 90 0.52 17.12 8.62
CA ILE A 90 0.63 17.08 7.15
C ILE A 90 2.08 17.27 6.72
N SER A 91 2.76 18.29 7.25
CA SER A 91 4.17 18.57 6.93
C SER A 91 5.08 17.39 7.29
N LEU A 92 4.86 16.76 8.46
CA LEU A 92 5.61 15.58 8.89
C LEU A 92 5.37 14.39 7.98
N PHE A 93 4.11 14.10 7.61
CA PHE A 93 3.75 12.95 6.78
C PHE A 93 4.05 13.16 5.28
N MET A 94 4.21 14.40 4.83
CA MET A 94 4.65 14.69 3.47
C MET A 94 6.09 14.20 3.22
N ASN A 95 6.92 14.07 4.27
CA ASN A 95 8.28 13.54 4.14
C ASN A 95 8.30 12.06 3.70
N PRO A 96 7.62 11.11 4.37
CA PRO A 96 7.58 9.72 3.92
C PRO A 96 6.92 9.57 2.54
N ILE A 97 5.93 10.40 2.17
CA ILE A 97 5.38 10.41 0.81
C ILE A 97 6.50 10.70 -0.21
N LYS A 98 7.21 11.82 -0.04
CA LYS A 98 8.32 12.21 -0.92
C LYS A 98 9.48 11.21 -0.93
N GLU A 99 9.73 10.53 0.18
CA GLU A 99 10.76 9.51 0.27
C GLU A 99 10.38 8.24 -0.48
N GLY A 100 9.14 7.77 -0.32
CA GLY A 100 8.61 6.60 -1.04
C GLY A 100 8.56 6.81 -2.55
N LEU A 101 8.05 7.95 -3.01
CA LEU A 101 8.00 8.28 -4.43
C LEU A 101 9.40 8.40 -5.04
N ARG A 102 10.34 9.07 -4.35
CA ARG A 102 11.74 9.16 -4.80
C ARG A 102 12.46 7.82 -4.82
N PHE A 103 12.08 6.89 -3.94
CA PHE A 103 12.58 5.53 -4.03
C PHE A 103 12.15 4.89 -5.34
N ILE A 104 10.88 5.00 -5.72
CA ILE A 104 10.37 4.45 -7.00
C ILE A 104 11.11 5.07 -8.18
N GLU A 105 11.28 6.40 -8.24
CA GLU A 105 12.04 7.10 -9.30
C GLU A 105 13.47 6.55 -9.42
N LYS A 106 14.17 6.37 -8.29
CA LYS A 106 15.52 5.79 -8.27
C LYS A 106 15.54 4.33 -8.74
N GLN A 107 14.51 3.56 -8.44
CA GLN A 107 14.42 2.19 -8.93
C GLN A 107 14.15 2.17 -10.43
N ALA A 108 13.28 3.06 -10.95
CA ALA A 108 13.04 3.21 -12.39
C ALA A 108 14.33 3.56 -13.17
N ASP A 109 15.13 4.50 -12.64
CA ASP A 109 16.42 4.89 -13.21
C ASP A 109 17.40 3.70 -13.35
N ARG A 110 17.40 2.75 -12.40
CA ARG A 110 18.22 1.52 -12.49
C ARG A 110 17.83 0.65 -13.69
N TYR A 111 16.59 0.74 -14.16
CA TYR A 111 16.09 0.06 -15.36
C TYR A 111 16.16 0.96 -16.61
N GLY A 112 16.71 2.18 -16.51
CA GLY A 112 16.77 3.14 -17.62
C GLY A 112 15.42 3.74 -18.00
N VAL A 113 14.46 3.74 -17.07
CA VAL A 113 13.11 4.30 -17.26
C VAL A 113 13.06 5.70 -16.66
N GLU A 114 12.68 6.68 -17.48
CA GLU A 114 12.38 8.03 -17.03
C GLU A 114 11.06 8.01 -16.26
N LEU A 115 11.09 8.49 -15.02
CA LEU A 115 9.93 8.59 -14.14
C LEU A 115 10.13 9.79 -13.19
N GLU A 116 9.12 10.64 -13.13
CA GLU A 116 9.07 11.78 -12.20
C GLU A 116 7.66 11.92 -11.63
N PHE A 117 7.57 12.17 -10.33
CA PHE A 117 6.30 12.44 -9.67
C PHE A 117 6.10 13.92 -9.36
N GLU A 118 4.99 14.47 -9.82
CA GLU A 118 4.49 15.76 -9.35
C GLU A 118 3.49 15.55 -8.22
N ILE A 119 3.74 16.09 -7.03
CA ILE A 119 2.85 15.93 -5.87
C ILE A 119 1.94 17.15 -5.73
N GLN A 120 0.64 16.91 -5.73
CA GLN A 120 -0.39 17.88 -5.35
C GLN A 120 -1.16 17.32 -4.14
N TYR A 121 -1.56 18.17 -3.20
CA TYR A 121 -2.27 17.71 -2.01
C TYR A 121 -3.49 18.55 -1.66
N HIS A 122 -4.45 17.89 -1.02
CA HIS A 122 -5.72 18.42 -0.54
C HIS A 122 -5.86 18.10 0.94
N ALA A 123 -6.38 19.04 1.72
CA ALA A 123 -6.60 18.86 3.17
C ALA A 123 -7.65 19.83 3.70
N SER A 124 -8.29 19.48 4.83
CA SER A 124 -9.24 20.38 5.50
C SER A 124 -8.61 21.70 5.98
N THR A 125 -7.28 21.74 6.13
CA THR A 125 -6.50 22.94 6.43
C THR A 125 -6.29 23.87 5.23
N VAL A 126 -6.55 23.40 4.01
CA VAL A 126 -6.44 24.20 2.78
C VAL A 126 -7.69 25.05 2.61
N SER A 127 -7.49 26.33 2.27
CA SER A 127 -8.58 27.29 2.11
C SER A 127 -9.55 26.84 1.01
N GLY A 128 -10.83 26.70 1.35
CA GLY A 128 -11.88 26.27 0.43
C GLY A 128 -12.11 24.75 0.37
N GLU A 129 -11.38 23.98 1.20
CA GLU A 129 -11.45 22.51 1.22
C GLU A 129 -11.90 21.92 2.57
N LYS A 130 -12.09 22.77 3.59
CA LYS A 130 -12.38 22.36 4.97
C LYS A 130 -13.39 21.23 5.12
N ASP A 131 -14.55 21.36 4.48
CA ASP A 131 -15.64 20.37 4.61
C ASP A 131 -15.62 19.28 3.52
N LYS A 132 -14.64 19.32 2.61
CA LYS A 132 -14.55 18.41 1.47
C LYS A 132 -13.75 17.14 1.76
N LEU A 133 -12.80 17.21 2.70
CA LEU A 133 -11.87 16.13 3.05
C LEU A 133 -12.30 15.39 4.32
N ARG A 134 -13.58 15.43 4.68
CA ARG A 134 -14.12 14.66 5.80
C ARG A 134 -14.87 13.45 5.26
N TYR A 135 -14.39 12.26 5.61
CA TYR A 135 -15.10 11.01 5.32
C TYR A 135 -16.32 10.88 6.24
N LYS A 136 -17.46 10.50 5.68
CA LYS A 136 -18.71 10.26 6.42
C LYS A 136 -18.89 8.76 6.59
N GLY A 137 -18.66 8.27 7.81
CA GLY A 137 -18.79 6.86 8.15
C GLY A 137 -17.62 6.38 9.00
N SER A 138 -17.65 5.10 9.36
CA SER A 138 -16.53 4.45 10.05
C SER A 138 -15.46 4.07 9.04
N VAL A 139 -14.26 4.62 9.19
CA VAL A 139 -13.10 4.15 8.42
C VAL A 139 -12.70 2.77 8.94
N LEU A 140 -12.73 1.76 8.07
CA LEU A 140 -12.35 0.39 8.36
C LEU A 140 -10.83 0.26 8.22
N ASP A 141 -10.17 -0.11 9.30
CA ASP A 141 -8.71 -0.13 9.46
C ASP A 141 -8.05 -1.45 9.01
N GLY A 142 -8.82 -2.38 8.45
CA GLY A 142 -8.31 -3.71 8.05
C GLY A 142 -8.19 -4.72 9.18
N SER A 143 -8.49 -4.37 10.44
CA SER A 143 -8.26 -5.25 11.60
C SER A 143 -9.05 -6.57 11.57
N ASP A 144 -10.18 -6.61 10.88
CA ASP A 144 -11.00 -7.80 10.65
C ASP A 144 -10.92 -8.34 9.21
N GLY A 145 -9.99 -7.79 8.40
CA GLY A 145 -9.85 -8.09 6.98
C GLY A 145 -10.78 -7.27 6.07
N THR A 146 -11.54 -6.31 6.60
CA THR A 146 -12.37 -5.39 5.82
C THR A 146 -11.72 -4.01 5.73
N HIS A 147 -11.82 -3.38 4.55
CA HIS A 147 -11.22 -2.07 4.29
C HIS A 147 -12.26 -1.10 3.76
N THR A 148 -12.05 0.19 4.01
CA THR A 148 -12.85 1.25 3.37
C THR A 148 -12.60 1.23 1.87
N HIS A 149 -13.68 1.38 1.09
CA HIS A 149 -13.63 1.22 -0.37
C HIS A 149 -14.24 2.41 -1.13
N ASP A 150 -15.12 3.17 -0.50
CA ASP A 150 -15.88 4.29 -1.07
C ASP A 150 -15.27 5.67 -0.74
N MET A 151 -14.10 5.71 -0.09
CA MET A 151 -13.48 6.97 0.35
C MET A 151 -13.27 7.95 -0.81
N MET A 152 -12.76 7.47 -1.95
CA MET A 152 -12.57 8.31 -3.14
C MET A 152 -13.87 8.68 -3.85
N GLU A 153 -14.94 7.90 -3.67
CA GLU A 153 -16.27 8.23 -4.19
C GLU A 153 -16.86 9.40 -3.39
N GLN A 154 -16.76 9.36 -2.06
CA GLN A 154 -17.19 10.46 -1.19
C GLN A 154 -16.36 11.73 -1.42
N ILE A 155 -15.04 11.61 -1.61
CA ILE A 155 -14.19 12.76 -1.94
C ILE A 155 -14.64 13.38 -3.27
N ALA A 156 -14.88 12.58 -4.30
CA ALA A 156 -15.36 13.10 -5.59
C ALA A 156 -16.68 13.87 -5.44
N ASP A 157 -17.67 13.29 -4.75
CA ASP A 157 -18.97 13.94 -4.48
C ASP A 157 -18.80 15.25 -3.69
N ASN A 158 -17.98 15.25 -2.64
CA ASN A 158 -17.70 16.43 -1.82
C ASN A 158 -17.03 17.58 -2.62
N PHE A 159 -16.25 17.25 -3.65
CA PHE A 159 -15.68 18.23 -4.57
C PHE A 159 -16.66 18.65 -5.69
N GLY A 160 -17.86 18.08 -5.74
CA GLY A 160 -18.91 18.40 -6.71
C GLY A 160 -18.82 17.60 -8.01
N TYR A 161 -18.09 16.50 -8.02
CA TYR A 161 -17.98 15.60 -9.17
C TYR A 161 -19.02 14.48 -9.08
N TYR A 162 -19.56 14.09 -10.23
CA TYR A 162 -20.54 13.01 -10.36
C TYR A 162 -19.94 11.63 -10.03
N SER A 163 -18.65 11.44 -10.27
CA SER A 163 -17.95 10.19 -10.03
C SER A 163 -16.46 10.41 -9.79
N THR A 164 -15.79 9.43 -9.18
CA THR A 164 -14.32 9.41 -9.05
C THR A 164 -13.63 9.46 -10.42
N ARG A 165 -14.24 8.86 -11.45
CA ARG A 165 -13.77 8.97 -12.83
C ARG A 165 -13.78 10.40 -13.35
N GLN A 166 -14.84 11.16 -13.09
CA GLN A 166 -14.89 12.57 -13.50
C GLN A 166 -13.85 13.42 -12.75
N LEU A 167 -13.64 13.15 -11.46
CA LEU A 167 -12.57 13.77 -10.68
C LEU A 167 -11.20 13.49 -11.32
N TYR A 168 -10.91 12.22 -11.62
CA TYR A 168 -9.68 11.78 -12.30
C TYR A 168 -9.46 12.49 -13.63
N GLU A 169 -10.46 12.49 -14.51
CA GLU A 169 -10.35 13.14 -15.83
C GLU A 169 -10.09 14.65 -15.71
N SER A 170 -10.61 15.29 -14.66
CA SER A 170 -10.35 16.71 -14.42
C SER A 170 -8.89 17.00 -14.05
N TYR A 171 -8.25 16.13 -13.26
CA TYR A 171 -6.82 16.25 -12.96
C TYR A 171 -5.96 15.80 -14.13
N LYS A 172 -6.35 14.75 -14.86
CA LYS A 172 -5.67 14.31 -16.09
C LYS A 172 -5.65 15.41 -17.15
N TYR A 173 -6.73 16.17 -17.27
CA TYR A 173 -6.77 17.35 -18.12
C TYR A 173 -5.80 18.44 -17.65
N GLN A 174 -5.72 18.69 -16.34
CA GLN A 174 -4.83 19.70 -15.74
C GLN A 174 -3.34 19.33 -15.88
N SER A 175 -3.01 18.03 -15.84
CA SER A 175 -1.66 17.50 -16.06
C SER A 175 -1.28 17.40 -17.54
N GLY A 176 -2.08 17.98 -18.46
CA GLY A 176 -1.79 17.92 -19.91
C GLY A 176 -1.95 16.52 -20.52
N GLY A 177 -2.67 15.62 -19.85
CA GLY A 177 -2.90 14.24 -20.28
C GLY A 177 -1.95 13.22 -19.63
N GLY A 178 -1.07 13.64 -18.72
CA GLY A 178 -0.22 12.75 -17.93
C GLY A 178 -1.01 11.80 -17.02
N GLU A 179 -0.39 10.71 -16.57
CA GLU A 179 -1.04 9.80 -15.64
C GLU A 179 -1.26 10.45 -14.27
N VAL A 180 -2.37 10.09 -13.62
CA VAL A 180 -2.75 10.65 -12.32
C VAL A 180 -3.05 9.51 -11.35
N VAL A 181 -2.46 9.56 -10.16
CA VAL A 181 -2.75 8.58 -9.11
C VAL A 181 -3.37 9.25 -7.90
N PHE A 182 -4.34 8.57 -7.29
CA PHE A 182 -5.04 9.04 -6.10
C PHE A 182 -4.57 8.29 -4.86
N VAL A 183 -4.18 9.04 -3.84
CA VAL A 183 -3.75 8.48 -2.54
C VAL A 183 -4.49 9.22 -1.44
N ALA A 184 -5.36 8.51 -0.73
CA ALA A 184 -5.97 9.02 0.50
C ALA A 184 -5.09 8.66 1.70
N VAL A 185 -4.92 9.60 2.63
CA VAL A 185 -4.13 9.41 3.84
C VAL A 185 -4.98 9.69 5.08
N VAL A 186 -5.08 8.71 5.98
CA VAL A 186 -5.90 8.79 7.19
C VAL A 186 -5.00 8.89 8.42
N ASN A 187 -5.24 9.86 9.31
CA ASN A 187 -4.41 10.11 10.49
C ASN A 187 -4.64 9.14 11.66
N LYS A 188 -4.57 7.83 11.39
CA LYS A 188 -4.61 6.79 12.40
C LYS A 188 -3.89 5.53 11.94
N ASP A 189 -3.74 4.60 12.86
CA ASP A 189 -3.23 3.27 12.56
C ASP A 189 -4.23 2.45 11.73
N GLY A 190 -3.72 1.60 10.85
CA GLY A 190 -4.52 0.67 10.05
C GLY A 190 -3.65 -0.13 9.09
N ILE A 191 -4.29 -0.96 8.27
CA ILE A 191 -3.66 -1.71 7.20
C ILE A 191 -3.92 -0.94 5.90
N SER A 192 -2.86 -0.31 5.39
CA SER A 192 -2.88 0.37 4.09
C SER A 192 -3.24 -0.60 2.97
N THR A 193 -3.85 -0.07 1.92
CA THR A 193 -4.33 -0.88 0.79
C THR A 193 -4.36 -0.08 -0.49
N ALA A 194 -4.13 -0.78 -1.61
CA ALA A 194 -4.31 -0.26 -2.94
C ALA A 194 -5.41 -1.03 -3.67
N ARG A 195 -6.35 -0.28 -4.24
CA ARG A 195 -7.46 -0.82 -5.02
C ARG A 195 -7.08 -0.82 -6.50
N GLN A 196 -6.32 -1.82 -6.92
CA GLN A 196 -5.99 -2.04 -8.34
C GLN A 196 -7.17 -2.62 -9.15
N GLN A 197 -7.20 -2.36 -10.46
CA GLN A 197 -8.19 -2.98 -11.34
C GLN A 197 -7.78 -4.43 -11.67
N LEU A 198 -8.53 -5.40 -11.12
CA LEU A 198 -8.24 -6.83 -11.27
C LEU A 198 -8.97 -7.52 -12.43
N SER A 199 -9.88 -6.82 -13.11
CA SER A 199 -10.57 -7.31 -14.29
C SER A 199 -10.86 -6.17 -15.26
N ALA A 200 -10.74 -6.44 -16.56
CA ALA A 200 -11.17 -5.54 -17.62
C ALA A 200 -12.69 -5.29 -17.60
N ASP A 201 -13.46 -6.13 -16.89
CA ASP A 201 -14.92 -6.03 -16.79
C ASP A 201 -15.40 -5.08 -15.68
N TYR A 202 -14.52 -4.64 -14.78
CA TYR A 202 -14.83 -3.52 -13.88
C TYR A 202 -15.06 -2.30 -14.77
N GLY A 203 -16.33 -1.91 -14.94
CA GLY A 203 -16.76 -0.89 -15.91
C GLY A 203 -15.99 0.42 -15.82
N GLY A 204 -16.11 1.26 -16.86
CA GLY A 204 -15.25 2.43 -17.08
C GLY A 204 -15.25 3.56 -16.04
N ASP A 205 -15.99 3.41 -14.94
CA ASP A 205 -16.01 4.36 -13.82
C ASP A 205 -15.04 4.01 -12.69
N TYR A 206 -14.44 2.82 -12.71
CA TYR A 206 -13.46 2.40 -11.71
C TYR A 206 -12.16 3.23 -11.82
N VAL A 207 -11.64 3.67 -10.68
CA VAL A 207 -10.40 4.45 -10.57
C VAL A 207 -9.52 3.82 -9.50
N GLU A 208 -8.33 3.38 -9.90
CA GLU A 208 -7.34 2.87 -8.96
C GLU A 208 -6.91 3.95 -7.97
N HIS A 209 -6.84 3.58 -6.69
CA HIS A 209 -6.39 4.48 -5.63
C HIS A 209 -5.82 3.70 -4.45
N ALA A 210 -4.98 4.38 -3.65
CA ALA A 210 -4.47 3.86 -2.39
C ALA A 210 -5.12 4.56 -1.20
N ILE A 211 -5.28 3.82 -0.10
CA ILE A 211 -5.61 4.34 1.23
C ILE A 211 -4.45 4.00 2.15
N ILE A 212 -3.80 5.03 2.68
CA ILE A 212 -2.61 4.94 3.51
C ILE A 212 -2.95 5.37 4.93
N PHE A 213 -2.63 4.51 5.89
CA PHE A 213 -2.71 4.83 7.31
C PHE A 213 -1.38 5.34 7.82
N THR A 214 -1.39 6.14 8.89
CA THR A 214 -0.15 6.73 9.40
C THR A 214 0.80 5.70 10.00
N ASN A 215 0.28 4.59 10.52
CA ASN A 215 1.08 3.45 10.92
C ASN A 215 0.34 2.14 10.66
N TYR A 216 1.09 1.04 10.65
CA TYR A 216 0.51 -0.28 10.79
C TYR A 216 -0.30 -0.41 12.08
N LEU A 217 -1.37 -1.20 12.01
CA LEU A 217 -2.34 -1.43 13.08
C LEU A 217 -1.68 -1.64 14.46
N GLY A 218 -2.02 -0.77 15.41
CA GLY A 218 -1.62 -0.87 16.82
C GLY A 218 -0.23 -0.33 17.15
N ARG A 219 0.53 0.19 16.18
CA ARG A 219 1.88 0.72 16.40
C ARG A 219 1.89 2.04 17.18
N ASN A 220 0.89 2.89 16.97
CA ASN A 220 0.70 4.20 17.61
C ASN A 220 2.00 5.03 17.66
N LEU A 221 2.75 5.05 16.56
CA LEU A 221 4.05 5.69 16.51
C LEU A 221 3.88 7.17 16.15
N PRO A 222 4.54 8.11 16.86
CA PRO A 222 4.51 9.51 16.49
C PRO A 222 5.06 9.74 15.08
N LEU A 223 4.54 10.75 14.37
CA LEU A 223 4.88 11.02 12.96
C LEU A 223 6.35 11.45 12.76
N ASP A 224 6.97 12.03 13.78
CA ASP A 224 8.38 12.47 13.76
C ASP A 224 9.38 11.31 13.97
N LYS A 225 8.89 10.10 14.27
CA LYS A 225 9.75 8.92 14.48
C LYS A 225 9.92 8.12 13.20
N LYS A 226 11.12 7.54 13.08
CA LYS A 226 11.49 6.60 12.01
C LYS A 226 10.50 5.44 11.94
N SER A 227 10.03 5.12 10.73
CA SER A 227 8.96 4.16 10.46
C SER A 227 9.08 3.60 9.03
N ASP A 228 8.28 2.59 8.73
CA ASP A 228 8.04 2.02 7.39
C ASP A 228 7.14 2.84 6.46
N ARG A 229 6.55 3.95 6.93
CA ARG A 229 5.64 4.81 6.14
C ARG A 229 6.12 5.10 4.71
N ALA A 230 7.41 5.38 4.51
CA ALA A 230 7.96 5.63 3.17
C ALA A 230 7.90 4.38 2.27
N SER A 231 8.24 3.21 2.82
CA SER A 231 8.11 1.95 2.08
C SER A 231 6.65 1.55 1.85
N THR A 232 5.75 1.81 2.81
CA THR A 232 4.32 1.59 2.64
C THR A 232 3.78 2.46 1.51
N VAL A 233 4.13 3.76 1.46
CA VAL A 233 3.75 4.63 0.33
C VAL A 233 4.24 4.07 -0.99
N ALA A 234 5.51 3.66 -1.07
CA ALA A 234 6.06 3.11 -2.29
C ALA A 234 5.34 1.81 -2.72
N HIS A 235 5.11 0.91 -1.78
CA HIS A 235 4.42 -0.37 -1.99
C HIS A 235 3.00 -0.16 -2.55
N GLU A 236 2.19 0.67 -1.88
CA GLU A 236 0.81 0.91 -2.30
C GLU A 236 0.71 1.64 -3.65
N VAL A 237 1.63 2.58 -3.93
CA VAL A 237 1.65 3.25 -5.24
C VAL A 237 2.00 2.27 -6.36
N MET A 238 2.93 1.34 -6.14
CA MET A 238 3.30 0.35 -7.15
C MET A 238 2.16 -0.61 -7.50
N HIS A 239 1.30 -0.96 -6.53
CA HIS A 239 0.08 -1.73 -6.81
C HIS A 239 -0.85 -1.04 -7.81
N LEU A 240 -0.91 0.30 -7.83
CA LEU A 240 -1.76 1.04 -8.77
C LEU A 240 -1.35 0.85 -10.24
N PHE A 241 -0.15 0.31 -10.48
CA PHE A 241 0.37 -0.01 -11.81
C PHE A 241 0.50 -1.52 -12.06
N GLY A 242 -0.11 -2.34 -11.20
CA GLY A 242 -0.22 -3.79 -11.39
C GLY A 242 0.87 -4.63 -10.72
N ALA A 243 1.72 -4.05 -9.86
CA ALA A 243 2.63 -4.83 -9.03
C ALA A 243 1.83 -5.73 -8.07
N PRO A 244 2.06 -7.05 -8.01
CA PRO A 244 1.35 -7.93 -7.09
C PRO A 244 2.10 -8.07 -5.75
N ASP A 245 1.36 -8.31 -4.67
CA ASP A 245 1.96 -8.77 -3.40
C ASP A 245 2.65 -10.12 -3.60
N LEU A 246 3.92 -10.21 -3.18
CA LEU A 246 4.71 -11.43 -3.32
C LEU A 246 4.63 -12.34 -2.09
N TYR A 247 3.98 -11.91 -1.01
CA TYR A 247 3.86 -12.67 0.24
C TYR A 247 2.53 -13.43 0.41
N ILE A 248 1.50 -13.17 -0.41
CA ILE A 248 0.16 -13.76 -0.20
C ILE A 248 0.15 -15.28 -0.40
N LYS A 249 0.80 -15.77 -1.46
CA LYS A 249 0.85 -17.21 -1.76
C LYS A 249 2.18 -17.77 -1.26
N ARG A 250 2.13 -18.73 -0.32
CA ARG A 250 3.32 -19.36 0.27
C ARG A 250 4.35 -19.88 -0.74
N THR A 251 3.90 -20.40 -1.88
CA THR A 251 4.80 -20.86 -2.96
C THR A 251 5.53 -19.72 -3.64
N VAL A 252 4.83 -18.61 -3.91
CA VAL A 252 5.38 -17.37 -4.45
C VAL A 252 6.35 -16.77 -3.44
N GLU A 253 5.90 -16.55 -2.20
CA GLU A 253 6.69 -15.99 -1.09
C GLU A 253 8.01 -16.74 -0.90
N ARG A 254 7.97 -18.08 -0.91
CA ARG A 254 9.18 -18.89 -0.72
C ARG A 254 10.19 -18.71 -1.85
N TYR A 255 9.73 -18.60 -3.10
CA TYR A 255 10.61 -18.39 -4.26
C TYR A 255 11.14 -16.96 -4.29
N THR A 256 10.27 -15.96 -4.12
CA THR A 256 10.62 -14.54 -4.13
C THR A 256 11.51 -14.18 -2.94
N SER A 257 11.26 -14.69 -1.74
CA SER A 257 12.15 -14.50 -0.59
C SER A 257 13.53 -15.12 -0.78
N TYR A 258 13.65 -16.14 -1.65
CA TYR A 258 14.93 -16.75 -1.98
C TYR A 258 15.67 -15.94 -3.06
N LYS A 259 14.99 -15.60 -4.16
CA LYS A 259 15.59 -14.96 -5.33
C LYS A 259 15.70 -13.44 -5.22
N TYR A 260 14.67 -12.81 -4.67
CA TYR A 260 14.49 -11.36 -4.57
C TYR A 260 14.22 -10.92 -3.11
N PRO A 261 15.09 -11.24 -2.13
CA PRO A 261 14.84 -11.04 -0.70
C PRO A 261 14.65 -9.58 -0.25
N LYS A 262 14.87 -8.63 -1.17
CA LYS A 262 14.77 -7.19 -0.93
C LYS A 262 13.63 -6.55 -1.72
N ASP A 263 12.84 -7.34 -2.44
CA ASP A 263 11.77 -6.77 -3.24
C ASP A 263 10.76 -6.04 -2.36
N ILE A 264 10.39 -4.81 -2.73
CA ILE A 264 9.45 -4.02 -1.94
C ILE A 264 8.05 -4.65 -1.87
N MET A 265 7.69 -5.52 -2.83
CA MET A 265 6.42 -6.25 -2.82
C MET A 265 6.42 -7.49 -1.92
N LEU A 266 7.55 -7.83 -1.27
CA LEU A 266 7.61 -8.85 -0.21
C LEU A 266 7.27 -8.31 1.18
N GLY A 267 7.41 -7.00 1.37
CA GLY A 267 7.14 -6.34 2.65
C GLY A 267 7.82 -4.99 2.76
N ASP A 268 7.39 -4.23 3.76
CA ASP A 268 7.86 -2.90 4.07
C ASP A 268 8.94 -2.90 5.17
N THR A 269 9.71 -1.81 5.25
CA THR A 269 10.75 -1.65 6.28
C THR A 269 11.05 -0.20 6.55
N ASP A 270 11.47 0.11 7.77
CA ASP A 270 11.89 1.45 8.17
C ASP A 270 13.23 1.90 7.56
N ASP A 271 13.89 1.08 6.75
CA ASP A 271 15.15 1.40 6.06
C ASP A 271 15.06 1.10 4.56
N MET A 272 14.65 2.11 3.78
CA MET A 272 14.50 2.06 2.32
C MET A 272 15.74 1.55 1.58
N ARG A 273 16.94 1.68 2.16
CA ARG A 273 18.20 1.20 1.54
C ARG A 273 18.28 -0.33 1.48
N ARG A 274 17.41 -1.02 2.20
CA ARG A 274 17.31 -2.48 2.22
C ARG A 274 16.30 -3.01 1.21
N LEU A 275 15.58 -2.12 0.53
CA LEU A 275 14.56 -2.45 -0.46
C LEU A 275 15.06 -2.18 -1.87
N GLU A 276 14.52 -2.92 -2.82
CA GLU A 276 14.77 -2.81 -4.26
C GLU A 276 13.48 -3.17 -5.01
N VAL A 277 13.39 -2.78 -6.29
CA VAL A 277 12.40 -3.35 -7.22
C VAL A 277 13.10 -4.41 -8.04
N CYS A 278 12.68 -5.67 -7.92
CA CYS A 278 13.23 -6.76 -8.70
C CYS A 278 12.68 -6.77 -10.12
N GLU A 279 13.28 -7.60 -10.97
CA GLU A 279 12.94 -7.71 -12.38
C GLU A 279 11.48 -8.13 -12.61
N TYR A 280 10.93 -8.99 -11.74
CA TYR A 280 9.51 -9.38 -11.84
C TYR A 280 8.60 -8.18 -11.56
N THR A 281 8.84 -7.47 -10.47
CA THR A 281 8.07 -6.28 -10.12
C THR A 281 8.20 -5.21 -11.20
N ALA A 282 9.41 -4.96 -11.71
CA ALA A 282 9.67 -4.07 -12.85
C ALA A 282 8.91 -4.48 -14.12
N TYR A 283 8.84 -5.78 -14.42
CA TYR A 283 8.06 -6.32 -15.53
C TYR A 283 6.55 -6.06 -15.35
N THR A 284 6.03 -6.24 -14.13
CA THR A 284 4.60 -6.06 -13.85
C THR A 284 4.13 -4.61 -13.92
N VAL A 285 5.01 -3.62 -13.69
CA VAL A 285 4.68 -2.18 -13.77
C VAL A 285 5.04 -1.54 -15.11
N GLY A 286 5.58 -2.33 -16.06
CA GLY A 286 5.90 -1.87 -17.41
C GLY A 286 7.26 -1.18 -17.58
N TRP A 287 8.22 -1.44 -16.69
CA TRP A 287 9.59 -0.93 -16.85
C TRP A 287 10.43 -1.77 -17.81
N VAL A 288 10.10 -3.05 -17.93
CA VAL A 288 10.75 -3.98 -18.86
C VAL A 288 9.69 -4.78 -19.61
N ASP A 289 9.97 -5.11 -20.87
CA ASP A 289 9.03 -5.85 -21.74
C ASP A 289 9.18 -7.37 -21.67
N THR A 290 10.30 -7.85 -21.13
CA THR A 290 10.63 -9.27 -21.07
C THR A 290 10.43 -9.79 -19.65
N PRO A 291 9.72 -10.92 -19.45
CA PRO A 291 9.61 -11.52 -18.13
C PRO A 291 10.99 -11.96 -17.62
N PRO A 292 11.23 -11.96 -16.29
CA PRO A 292 12.51 -12.36 -15.74
C PRO A 292 12.85 -13.81 -16.07
N GLU A 293 14.13 -14.08 -16.34
CA GLU A 293 14.61 -15.45 -16.49
C GLU A 293 14.48 -16.20 -15.17
N LEU A 294 13.82 -17.36 -15.19
CA LEU A 294 13.59 -18.16 -13.99
C LEU A 294 14.64 -19.28 -13.89
N GLU A 295 15.63 -19.05 -13.04
CA GLU A 295 16.63 -20.04 -12.60
C GLU A 295 16.10 -20.91 -11.45
#